data_AF-A0A354X9W6-F1
#
_entry.id   AF-A0A354X9W6-F1
#
_cell.length_a   1.000
_cell.length_b   1.000
_cell.length_c   1.000
_cell.angle_alpha   90.00
_cell.angle_beta   90.00
_cell.angle_gamma   90.00
#
_symmetry.space_group_name_H-M   'P 1'
#
loop_
_entity.id
_entity.type
_entity.pdbx_description
1 polymer ?
#
loop_
_entity_poly.entity_id
_entity_poly.type
_entity_poly.pdbx_seq_one_letter_code
_entity_poly.pdbx_strand_id
1 'polypeptide(L)'
;YIIDIGPKAGRLGGEVLYQGEVAHLMTNTDSYTVKYLTGEERIEVPAVRRKWNNYIEVKGARQNNLKNINVKFPLNVMTVVTGVSGSGKSSLVNDVFYNGLLHHYQGSSLQQAEFNGLAGDLKLVKNVEYVDQNPIGKSSRSNPVTYLKVYDEIRKLYAAQPLAKQMGFKPAYFSFNVEGGRCEECKGEGTITVE
;
A
#
# COMPACT_ATOMS: atom_id res chain seq x y z
N TYR A 1 -31.38 3.80 1.08
CA TYR A 1 -31.21 3.99 -0.38
C TYR A 1 -29.73 3.86 -0.71
N ILE A 2 -29.37 3.13 -1.77
CA ILE A 2 -27.99 2.97 -2.24
C ILE A 2 -27.93 3.22 -3.76
N ILE A 3 -26.77 3.64 -4.23
CA ILE A 3 -26.43 3.76 -5.65
C ILE A 3 -25.12 3.00 -5.84
N ASP A 4 -25.12 2.05 -6.76
CA ASP A 4 -23.95 1.26 -7.11
C ASP A 4 -23.46 1.63 -8.51
N ILE A 5 -22.16 1.90 -8.62
CA ILE A 5 -21.51 2.31 -9.87
C ILE A 5 -20.53 1.23 -10.30
N GLY A 6 -20.60 0.83 -11.57
CA GLY A 6 -19.79 -0.25 -12.08
C GLY A 6 -19.85 -0.36 -13.61
N PRO A 7 -19.64 -1.55 -14.19
CA PRO A 7 -19.36 -2.83 -13.51
C PRO A 7 -17.92 -3.04 -13.05
N LYS A 8 -16.95 -2.30 -13.57
CA LYS A 8 -15.54 -2.41 -13.18
C LYS A 8 -14.94 -1.03 -12.88
N ALA A 9 -13.65 -1.00 -12.57
CA ALA A 9 -12.93 0.25 -12.33
C ALA A 9 -12.47 0.94 -13.64
N GLY A 10 -12.23 2.25 -13.57
CA GLY A 10 -11.68 3.05 -14.67
C GLY A 10 -12.61 3.07 -15.88
N ARG A 11 -12.02 2.93 -17.09
CA ARG A 11 -12.76 2.96 -18.37
C ARG A 11 -13.81 1.86 -18.55
N LEU A 12 -13.82 0.87 -17.66
CA LEU A 12 -14.75 -0.27 -17.69
C LEU A 12 -15.89 -0.12 -16.68
N GLY A 13 -16.02 1.07 -16.09
CA GLY A 13 -17.15 1.44 -15.23
C GLY A 13 -17.81 2.73 -15.69
N GLY A 14 -18.46 3.41 -14.75
CA GLY A 14 -19.15 4.68 -14.99
C GLY A 14 -20.65 4.51 -15.29
N GLU A 15 -21.19 3.31 -15.09
CA GLU A 15 -22.62 3.03 -15.25
C GLU A 15 -23.29 2.84 -13.90
N VAL A 16 -24.55 3.23 -13.78
CA VAL A 16 -25.38 2.94 -12.60
C VAL A 16 -25.91 1.51 -12.71
N LEU A 17 -25.39 0.61 -11.89
CA LEU A 17 -25.80 -0.80 -11.87
C LEU A 17 -27.03 -1.04 -11.00
N TYR A 18 -27.15 -0.27 -9.93
CA TYR A 18 -28.27 -0.35 -9.01
C TYR A 18 -28.56 1.02 -8.40
N GLN A 19 -29.83 1.36 -8.26
CA GLN A 19 -30.27 2.57 -7.59
C GLN A 19 -31.62 2.28 -6.91
N GLY A 20 -31.65 2.28 -5.58
CA GLY A 20 -32.86 1.91 -4.87
C GLY A 20 -32.68 1.65 -3.37
N GLU A 21 -33.74 1.14 -2.74
CA GLU A 21 -33.70 0.76 -1.32
C GLU A 21 -33.08 -0.62 -1.11
N VAL A 22 -32.26 -0.76 -0.07
CA VAL A 22 -31.60 -2.03 0.28
C VAL A 22 -32.59 -3.18 0.50
N ALA A 23 -33.83 -2.87 0.92
CA ALA A 23 -34.89 -3.87 1.09
C ALA A 23 -35.32 -4.54 -0.24
N HIS A 24 -35.02 -3.95 -1.39
CA HIS A 24 -35.39 -4.43 -2.73
C HIS A 24 -34.19 -4.99 -3.51
N LEU A 25 -33.14 -5.40 -2.83
CA LEU A 25 -32.02 -6.08 -3.49
C LEU A 25 -32.46 -7.43 -4.04
N MET A 26 -32.08 -7.68 -5.30
CA MET A 26 -32.36 -8.93 -6.01
C MET A 26 -31.03 -9.66 -6.30
N THR A 27 -31.06 -10.99 -6.34
CA THR A 27 -29.92 -11.80 -6.82
C THR A 27 -29.82 -11.76 -8.35
N ASN A 28 -28.74 -12.30 -8.93
CA ASN A 28 -28.50 -12.34 -10.39
C ASN A 28 -28.40 -10.95 -11.03
N THR A 29 -27.70 -10.03 -10.38
CA THR A 29 -27.41 -8.69 -10.93
C THR A 29 -25.95 -8.59 -11.37
N ASP A 30 -25.61 -7.64 -12.22
CA ASP A 30 -24.21 -7.35 -12.56
C ASP A 30 -23.46 -6.56 -11.47
N SER A 31 -24.16 -6.14 -10.40
CA SER A 31 -23.58 -5.42 -9.28
C SER A 31 -22.85 -6.36 -8.32
N TYR A 32 -21.52 -6.23 -8.22
CA TYR A 32 -20.74 -6.91 -7.19
C TYR A 32 -21.24 -6.55 -5.80
N THR A 33 -21.54 -5.27 -5.53
CA THR A 33 -22.08 -4.81 -4.24
C THR A 33 -23.34 -5.60 -3.86
N VAL A 34 -24.29 -5.74 -4.78
CA VAL A 34 -25.52 -6.51 -4.55
C VAL A 34 -25.23 -8.00 -4.36
N LYS A 35 -24.32 -8.59 -5.14
CA LYS A 35 -23.92 -10.00 -4.97
C LYS A 35 -23.34 -10.26 -3.58
N TYR A 36 -22.51 -9.37 -3.04
CA TYR A 36 -21.98 -9.51 -1.68
C TYR A 36 -23.06 -9.29 -0.60
N LEU A 37 -23.97 -8.32 -0.79
CA LEU A 37 -25.03 -8.04 0.18
C LEU A 37 -26.11 -9.13 0.23
N THR A 38 -26.41 -9.77 -0.90
CA THR A 38 -27.34 -10.90 -0.99
C THR A 38 -26.68 -12.25 -0.64
N GLY A 39 -25.35 -12.27 -0.55
CA GLY A 39 -24.57 -13.46 -0.26
C GLY A 39 -24.45 -14.44 -1.43
N GLU A 40 -24.71 -13.99 -2.67
CA GLU A 40 -24.36 -14.69 -3.92
C GLU A 40 -22.83 -14.80 -4.06
N GLU A 41 -22.11 -13.74 -3.71
CA GLU A 41 -20.66 -13.75 -3.53
C GLU A 41 -20.28 -13.60 -2.04
N ARG A 42 -19.21 -14.27 -1.62
CA ARG A 42 -18.74 -14.28 -0.23
C ARG A 42 -17.22 -14.34 -0.17
N ILE A 43 -16.65 -13.75 0.88
CA ILE A 43 -15.22 -13.91 1.19
C ILE A 43 -15.08 -15.18 2.02
N GLU A 44 -14.52 -16.22 1.41
CA GLU A 44 -14.32 -17.51 2.07
C GLU A 44 -13.35 -17.40 3.24
N VAL A 45 -13.72 -18.01 4.37
CA VAL A 45 -12.87 -18.08 5.55
C VAL A 45 -11.95 -19.30 5.39
N PRO A 46 -10.62 -19.14 5.47
CA PRO A 46 -9.72 -20.28 5.34
C PRO A 46 -10.05 -21.37 6.37
N ALA A 47 -10.29 -22.60 5.91
CA ALA A 47 -10.72 -23.71 6.76
C ALA A 47 -9.68 -24.09 7.83
N VAL A 48 -8.40 -23.81 7.56
CA VAL A 48 -7.28 -24.10 8.47
C VAL A 48 -6.48 -22.83 8.73
N ARG A 49 -6.17 -22.58 10.00
CA ARG A 49 -5.23 -21.53 10.42
C ARG A 49 -3.83 -22.12 10.58
N ARG A 50 -2.82 -21.41 10.09
CA ARG A 50 -1.41 -21.81 10.24
C ARG A 50 -1.04 -21.82 11.72
N LYS A 51 -0.46 -22.93 12.18
CA LYS A 51 0.19 -22.99 13.50
C LYS A 51 1.47 -22.16 13.49
N TRP A 52 1.86 -21.64 14.63
CA TRP A 52 3.06 -20.84 14.81
C TRP A 52 3.76 -21.24 16.11
N ASN A 53 5.09 -21.25 16.10
CA ASN A 53 5.92 -21.51 17.27
C ASN A 53 6.91 -20.37 17.55
N ASN A 54 7.18 -19.53 16.54
CA ASN A 54 8.11 -18.41 16.64
C ASN A 54 7.34 -17.10 16.76
N TYR A 55 7.88 -16.15 17.51
CA TYR A 55 7.26 -14.86 17.73
C TYR A 55 8.28 -13.76 18.02
N ILE A 56 7.86 -12.52 17.83
CA ILE A 56 8.53 -11.36 18.42
C ILE A 56 7.65 -10.81 19.52
N GLU A 57 8.23 -10.58 20.69
CA GLU A 57 7.51 -10.04 21.85
C GLU A 57 7.91 -8.60 22.10
N VAL A 58 6.91 -7.72 22.13
CA VAL A 58 7.02 -6.37 22.68
C VAL A 58 6.79 -6.45 24.18
N LYS A 59 7.76 -5.98 24.97
CA LYS A 59 7.64 -5.96 26.44
C LYS A 59 7.36 -4.55 26.95
N GLY A 60 6.38 -4.43 27.84
CA GLY A 60 6.08 -3.22 28.60
C GLY A 60 5.77 -2.00 27.74
N ALA A 61 4.98 -2.15 26.67
CA ALA A 61 4.58 -1.05 25.80
C ALA A 61 3.69 -0.05 26.55
N ARG A 62 4.13 1.22 26.57
CA ARG A 62 3.55 2.34 27.33
C ARG A 62 3.30 3.59 26.49
N GLN A 63 3.64 3.55 25.20
CA GLN A 63 3.41 4.68 24.30
C GLN A 63 1.96 5.16 24.31
N ASN A 64 1.76 6.48 24.45
CA ASN A 64 0.45 7.14 24.47
C ASN A 64 -0.46 6.58 25.58
N ASN A 65 -1.57 5.93 25.21
CA ASN A 65 -2.55 5.38 26.16
C ASN A 65 -2.34 3.89 26.48
N LEU A 66 -1.25 3.27 25.98
CA LEU A 66 -0.94 1.87 26.26
C LEU A 66 -0.63 1.65 27.75
N LYS A 67 -1.17 0.59 28.33
CA LYS A 67 -1.14 0.34 29.78
C LYS A 67 -0.05 -0.65 30.18
N ASN A 68 1.20 -0.39 29.78
CA ASN A 68 2.36 -1.24 30.07
C ASN A 68 2.15 -2.71 29.66
N ILE A 69 1.73 -2.93 28.42
CA ILE A 69 1.31 -4.24 27.93
C ILE A 69 2.47 -5.05 27.34
N ASN A 70 2.42 -6.37 27.48
CA ASN A 70 3.30 -7.30 26.76
C ASN A 70 2.50 -7.97 25.64
N VAL A 71 3.03 -7.99 24.42
CA VAL A 71 2.33 -8.55 23.25
C VAL A 71 3.29 -9.39 22.43
N LYS A 72 2.88 -10.63 22.12
CA LYS A 72 3.58 -11.51 21.18
C LYS A 72 2.95 -11.38 19.80
N PHE A 73 3.79 -11.09 18.81
CA PHE A 73 3.47 -11.08 17.39
C PHE A 73 4.02 -12.36 16.76
N PRO A 74 3.15 -13.34 16.43
CA PRO A 74 3.56 -14.57 15.76
C PRO A 74 4.21 -14.32 14.40
N LEU A 75 5.24 -15.09 14.09
CA LEU A 75 5.90 -15.06 12.77
C LEU A 75 5.26 -16.07 11.80
N ASN A 76 5.40 -15.81 10.50
CA ASN A 76 4.93 -16.65 9.39
C ASN A 76 3.40 -16.89 9.34
N VAL A 77 2.63 -16.03 10.00
CA VAL A 77 1.16 -16.07 9.98
C VAL A 77 0.59 -14.66 9.80
N MET A 78 -0.65 -14.58 9.33
CA MET A 78 -1.36 -13.30 9.23
C MET A 78 -1.87 -12.91 10.62
N THR A 79 -1.31 -11.84 11.18
CA THR A 79 -1.73 -11.27 12.45
C THR A 79 -2.56 -10.02 12.19
N VAL A 80 -3.76 -9.95 12.75
CA VAL A 80 -4.66 -8.79 12.63
C VAL A 80 -4.79 -8.13 14.00
N VAL A 81 -4.40 -6.86 14.10
CA VAL A 81 -4.60 -6.06 15.31
C VAL A 81 -5.90 -5.27 15.16
N THR A 82 -6.88 -5.58 15.99
CA THR A 82 -8.23 -4.99 15.95
C THR A 82 -8.60 -4.31 17.27
N GLY A 83 -9.70 -3.57 17.27
CA GLY A 83 -10.18 -2.77 18.39
C GLY A 83 -10.82 -1.45 17.95
N VAL A 84 -11.58 -0.82 18.86
CA VAL A 84 -12.27 0.45 18.61
C VAL A 84 -11.30 1.60 18.30
N SER A 85 -11.79 2.67 17.67
CA SER A 85 -10.97 3.88 17.46
C SER A 85 -10.43 4.40 18.80
N GLY A 86 -9.18 4.88 18.82
CA GLY A 86 -8.52 5.33 20.04
C GLY A 86 -8.03 4.23 20.99
N SER A 87 -8.24 2.94 20.72
CA SER A 87 -7.79 1.85 21.60
C SER A 87 -6.26 1.63 21.65
N GLY A 88 -5.47 2.42 20.92
CA GLY A 88 -4.01 2.31 20.90
C GLY A 88 -3.42 1.35 19.86
N LYS A 89 -4.19 0.89 18.87
CA LYS A 89 -3.71 -0.03 17.80
C LYS A 89 -2.49 0.54 17.05
N SER A 90 -2.61 1.77 16.55
CA SER A 90 -1.53 2.45 15.83
C SER A 90 -0.34 2.71 16.73
N SER A 91 -0.57 3.10 18.00
CA SER A 91 0.50 3.24 18.99
C SER A 91 1.27 1.92 19.18
N LEU A 92 0.56 0.79 19.25
CA LEU A 92 1.18 -0.52 19.44
C LEU A 92 1.94 -0.98 18.18
N VAL A 93 1.30 -0.91 17.01
CA VAL A 93 1.85 -1.48 15.78
C VAL A 93 2.91 -0.57 15.16
N ASN A 94 2.62 0.72 15.02
CA ASN A 94 3.48 1.65 14.32
C ASN A 94 4.53 2.23 15.27
N ASP A 95 4.06 2.89 16.34
CA ASP A 95 4.95 3.67 17.20
C ASP A 95 5.87 2.77 18.01
N VAL A 96 5.38 1.62 18.50
CA VAL A 96 6.17 0.69 19.32
C VAL A 96 6.77 -0.44 18.49
N PHE A 97 5.95 -1.28 17.86
CA PHE A 97 6.44 -2.53 17.26
C PHE A 97 7.30 -2.28 16.02
N TYR A 98 6.79 -1.54 15.04
CA TYR A 98 7.52 -1.23 13.81
C TYR A 98 8.78 -0.39 14.08
N ASN A 99 8.67 0.74 14.79
CA ASN A 99 9.84 1.57 15.09
C ASN A 99 10.86 0.83 15.97
N GLY A 100 10.40 0.00 16.91
CA GLY A 100 11.28 -0.84 17.73
C GLY A 100 12.08 -1.83 16.88
N LEU A 101 11.45 -2.46 15.88
CA LEU A 101 12.14 -3.34 14.93
C LEU A 101 13.10 -2.57 14.03
N LEU A 102 12.68 -1.41 13.54
CA LEU A 102 13.48 -0.55 12.67
C LEU A 102 14.76 -0.08 13.39
N HIS A 103 14.64 0.34 14.65
CA HIS A 103 15.78 0.66 15.50
C HIS A 103 16.71 -0.55 15.69
N HIS A 104 16.14 -1.74 15.95
CA HIS A 104 16.91 -2.96 16.15
C HIS A 104 17.72 -3.40 14.91
N TYR A 105 17.14 -3.33 13.71
CA TYR A 105 17.79 -3.83 12.49
C TYR A 105 18.57 -2.78 11.71
N GLN A 106 18.15 -1.52 11.71
CA GLN A 106 18.73 -0.46 10.86
C GLN A 106 19.48 0.61 11.66
N GLY A 107 19.50 0.53 13.00
CA GLY A 107 20.23 1.47 13.85
C GLY A 107 19.71 2.91 13.78
N SER A 108 18.46 3.10 13.32
CA SER A 108 17.88 4.43 13.13
C SER A 108 17.69 5.18 14.45
N SER A 109 18.02 6.48 14.47
CA SER A 109 17.78 7.42 15.58
C SER A 109 16.31 7.86 15.66
N LEU A 110 15.39 6.90 15.68
CA LEU A 110 13.97 7.20 15.83
C LEU A 110 13.66 7.65 17.26
N GLN A 111 12.62 8.48 17.37
CA GLN A 111 12.03 8.86 18.65
C GLN A 111 11.76 7.58 19.45
N GLN A 112 12.39 7.48 20.63
CA GLN A 112 12.31 6.27 21.45
C GLN A 112 10.86 6.02 21.82
N ALA A 113 10.29 4.96 21.25
CA ALA A 113 9.01 4.46 21.70
C ALA A 113 9.11 4.08 23.18
N GLU A 114 8.06 4.36 23.96
CA GLU A 114 8.06 3.99 25.37
C GLU A 114 7.72 2.50 25.54
N PHE A 115 8.76 1.65 25.64
CA PHE A 115 8.62 0.22 25.95
C PHE A 115 9.91 -0.34 26.59
N ASN A 116 9.86 -1.54 27.18
CA ASN A 116 11.02 -2.17 27.83
C ASN A 116 12.00 -2.82 26.85
N GLY A 117 11.55 -3.21 25.66
CA GLY A 117 12.38 -3.86 24.65
C GLY A 117 11.66 -4.94 23.85
N LEU A 118 12.35 -5.44 22.82
CA LEU A 118 11.91 -6.56 21.99
C LEU A 118 12.60 -7.85 22.45
N ALA A 119 11.87 -8.97 22.37
CA ALA A 119 12.39 -10.32 22.67
C ALA A 119 11.84 -11.36 21.70
N GLY A 120 12.25 -12.62 21.86
CA GLY A 120 11.84 -13.73 21.00
C GLY A 120 12.77 -13.93 19.81
N ASP A 121 12.21 -14.37 18.69
CA ASP A 121 12.95 -14.89 17.53
C ASP A 121 13.36 -13.79 16.54
N LEU A 122 13.87 -12.66 17.04
CA LEU A 122 14.29 -11.49 16.24
C LEU A 122 15.23 -11.89 15.10
N LYS A 123 16.16 -12.82 15.34
CA LYS A 123 17.13 -13.29 14.33
C LYS A 123 16.49 -13.94 13.10
N LEU A 124 15.23 -14.36 13.16
CA LEU A 124 14.51 -14.95 12.03
C LEU A 124 13.99 -13.91 11.04
N VAL A 125 13.92 -12.63 11.45
CA VAL A 125 13.49 -11.52 10.60
C VAL A 125 14.72 -10.77 10.10
N LYS A 126 14.80 -10.59 8.78
CA LYS A 126 15.91 -9.87 8.14
C LYS A 126 15.59 -8.40 7.91
N ASN A 127 14.38 -8.14 7.42
CA ASN A 127 13.89 -6.81 7.06
C ASN A 127 12.45 -6.66 7.52
N VAL A 128 12.03 -5.41 7.70
CA VAL A 128 10.66 -5.03 8.03
C VAL A 128 10.26 -3.90 7.10
N GLU A 129 9.13 -4.08 6.41
CA GLU A 129 8.59 -3.10 5.48
C GLU A 129 7.26 -2.58 6.03
N TYR A 130 7.05 -1.28 5.93
CA TYR A 130 5.81 -0.63 6.33
C TYR A 130 5.12 -0.02 5.12
N VAL A 131 3.93 -0.57 4.80
CA VAL A 131 3.11 -0.13 3.68
C VAL A 131 1.93 0.66 4.26
N ASP A 132 1.83 1.93 3.88
CA ASP A 132 0.81 2.85 4.37
C ASP A 132 -0.07 3.41 3.24
N GLN A 133 -0.88 4.41 3.58
CA GLN A 133 -1.77 5.09 2.65
C GLN A 133 -1.24 6.48 2.25
N ASN A 134 0.02 6.78 2.54
CA ASN A 134 0.60 8.05 2.10
C ASN A 134 0.66 8.07 0.56
N PRO A 135 0.41 9.22 -0.08
CA PRO A 135 0.52 9.33 -1.52
C PRO A 135 1.90 8.88 -2.02
N ILE A 136 1.89 8.06 -3.06
CA ILE A 136 3.09 7.46 -3.68
C ILE A 136 4.11 8.54 -4.10
N GLY A 137 3.62 9.70 -4.53
CA GLY A 137 4.45 10.88 -4.77
C GLY A 137 3.62 12.16 -4.66
N LYS A 138 4.30 13.27 -4.38
CA LYS A 138 3.67 14.59 -4.23
C LYS A 138 3.63 15.40 -5.53
N SER A 139 4.27 14.91 -6.60
CA SER A 139 4.34 15.57 -7.91
C SER A 139 3.51 14.85 -8.95
N SER A 140 2.96 15.59 -9.91
CA SER A 140 2.34 15.12 -11.16
C SER A 140 3.21 14.13 -11.97
N ARG A 141 4.53 14.20 -11.79
CA ARG A 141 5.50 13.28 -12.43
C ARG A 141 5.56 11.88 -11.81
N SER A 142 4.96 11.70 -10.63
CA SER A 142 4.95 10.41 -9.94
C SER A 142 3.70 9.64 -10.33
N ASN A 143 3.89 8.47 -10.93
CA ASN A 143 2.82 7.62 -11.42
C ASN A 143 3.19 6.14 -11.21
N PRO A 144 2.26 5.19 -11.39
CA PRO A 144 2.53 3.78 -11.10
C PRO A 144 3.75 3.22 -11.86
N VAL A 145 3.99 3.69 -13.09
CA VAL A 145 5.08 3.19 -13.94
C VAL A 145 6.44 3.69 -13.47
N THR A 146 6.52 4.92 -12.96
CA THR A 146 7.75 5.46 -12.36
C THR A 146 8.02 4.88 -10.98
N TYR A 147 6.97 4.68 -10.16
CA TYR A 147 7.14 4.14 -8.80
C TYR A 147 7.62 2.69 -8.81
N LEU A 148 7.03 1.83 -9.66
CA LEU A 148 7.45 0.44 -9.82
C LEU A 148 8.77 0.28 -10.58
N LYS A 149 9.39 1.39 -11.02
CA LYS A 149 10.58 1.43 -11.89
C LYS A 149 10.43 0.71 -13.23
N VAL A 150 9.21 0.38 -13.63
CA VAL A 150 8.90 -0.19 -14.95
C VAL A 150 9.28 0.79 -16.07
N TYR A 151 9.19 2.09 -15.79
CA TYR A 151 9.57 3.13 -16.76
C TYR A 151 11.03 3.02 -17.20
N ASP A 152 11.93 2.57 -16.33
CA ASP A 152 13.35 2.42 -16.65
C ASP A 152 13.55 1.37 -17.74
N GLU A 153 12.84 0.25 -17.65
CA GLU A 153 12.87 -0.82 -18.65
C GLU A 153 12.23 -0.38 -19.96
N ILE A 154 11.12 0.38 -19.91
CA ILE A 154 10.51 0.97 -21.10
C ILE A 154 11.51 1.92 -21.79
N ARG A 155 12.19 2.81 -21.06
CA ARG A 155 13.17 3.73 -21.64
C ARG A 155 14.37 3.00 -22.24
N LYS A 156 14.83 1.91 -21.62
CA LYS A 156 15.86 1.03 -22.19
C LYS A 156 15.39 0.39 -23.50
N LEU A 157 14.15 -0.11 -23.53
CA LEU A 157 13.55 -0.70 -24.74
C LEU A 157 13.48 0.30 -25.89
N TYR A 158 13.07 1.54 -25.62
CA TYR A 158 13.01 2.60 -26.62
C TYR A 158 14.40 3.02 -27.12
N ALA A 159 15.38 3.14 -26.22
CA ALA A 159 16.76 3.43 -26.60
C ALA A 159 17.43 2.31 -27.41
N ALA A 160 16.92 1.07 -27.30
CA ALA A 160 17.44 -0.06 -28.07
C ALA A 160 16.96 -0.10 -29.53
N GLN A 161 15.95 0.70 -29.91
CA GLN A 161 15.39 0.70 -31.27
C GLN A 161 16.41 1.20 -32.31
N PRO A 162 16.36 0.69 -33.57
CA PRO A 162 17.34 1.05 -34.61
C PRO A 162 17.46 2.56 -34.84
N LEU A 163 16.31 3.26 -34.92
CA LEU A 163 16.29 4.71 -35.11
C LEU A 163 16.92 5.45 -33.91
N ALA A 164 16.59 5.04 -32.69
CA ALA A 164 17.16 5.63 -31.48
C ALA A 164 18.69 5.48 -31.44
N LYS A 165 19.21 4.32 -31.85
CA LYS A 165 20.66 4.08 -31.98
C LYS A 165 21.31 4.96 -33.04
N GLN A 166 20.69 5.08 -34.22
CA GLN A 166 21.19 5.95 -35.30
C GLN A 166 21.24 7.43 -34.86
N MET A 167 20.26 7.88 -34.08
CA MET A 167 20.20 9.25 -33.58
C MET A 167 21.00 9.47 -32.27
N GLY A 168 21.62 8.42 -31.71
CA GLY A 168 22.35 8.51 -30.45
C GLY A 168 21.47 8.72 -29.20
N PHE A 169 20.17 8.44 -29.27
CA PHE A 169 19.24 8.60 -28.15
C PHE A 169 19.45 7.53 -27.09
N LYS A 170 19.92 7.98 -25.91
CA LYS A 170 20.09 7.16 -24.71
C LYS A 170 18.77 7.05 -23.93
N PRO A 171 18.63 6.14 -22.95
CA PRO A 171 17.41 6.03 -22.13
C PRO A 171 16.98 7.34 -21.44
N ALA A 172 17.91 8.26 -21.19
CA ALA A 172 17.60 9.58 -20.65
C ALA A 172 16.75 10.44 -21.58
N TYR A 173 16.92 10.29 -22.91
CA TYR A 173 16.14 11.01 -23.91
C TYR A 173 14.64 10.70 -23.81
N PHE A 174 14.30 9.45 -23.50
CA PHE A 174 12.90 9.02 -23.34
C PHE A 174 12.33 9.30 -21.96
N SER A 175 12.95 10.16 -21.15
CA SER A 175 12.50 10.53 -19.82
C SER A 175 11.81 11.88 -19.84
N PHE A 176 10.56 11.96 -19.38
CA PHE A 176 9.90 13.26 -19.17
C PHE A 176 10.51 14.06 -18.01
N ASN A 177 11.38 13.46 -17.18
CA ASN A 177 12.00 14.13 -16.04
C ASN A 177 13.29 14.88 -16.39
N VAL A 178 13.90 14.63 -17.55
CA VAL A 178 15.23 15.14 -17.92
C VAL A 178 15.13 15.96 -19.21
N GLU A 179 15.93 17.01 -19.31
CA GLU A 179 16.05 17.82 -20.53
C GLU A 179 16.57 16.99 -21.71
N GLY A 180 16.15 17.37 -22.91
CA GLY A 180 16.62 16.81 -24.17
C GLY A 180 15.53 16.13 -25.00
N GLY A 181 14.70 15.28 -24.40
CA GLY A 181 13.60 14.61 -25.12
C GLY A 181 12.20 14.82 -24.52
N ARG A 182 12.09 15.58 -23.43
CA ARG A 182 10.80 16.03 -22.89
C ARG A 182 10.29 17.26 -23.64
N CYS A 183 9.02 17.60 -23.43
CA CYS A 183 8.50 18.91 -23.82
C CYS A 183 9.08 19.99 -22.88
N GLU A 184 9.81 20.98 -23.42
CA GLU A 184 10.40 22.05 -22.61
C GLU A 184 9.39 23.11 -22.17
N GLU A 185 8.29 23.29 -22.91
CA GLU A 185 7.24 24.24 -22.54
C GLU A 185 6.59 23.87 -21.20
N CYS A 186 6.11 22.63 -21.06
CA CYS A 186 5.57 22.13 -19.79
C CYS A 186 6.62 21.47 -18.90
N LYS A 187 7.90 21.49 -19.30
CA LYS A 187 9.03 20.83 -18.61
C LYS A 187 8.75 19.36 -18.25
N GLY A 188 7.97 18.66 -19.07
CA GLY A 188 7.59 17.27 -18.87
C GLY A 188 6.38 17.01 -17.96
N GLU A 189 5.66 18.05 -17.52
CA GLU A 189 4.44 17.90 -16.71
C GLU A 189 3.23 17.40 -17.52
N GLY A 190 3.23 17.66 -18.83
CA GLY A 190 2.08 17.35 -19.70
C GLY A 190 0.92 18.34 -19.60
N THR A 191 0.95 19.27 -18.65
CA THR A 191 -0.02 20.36 -18.48
C THR A 191 0.70 21.66 -18.12
N ILE A 192 0.09 22.80 -18.44
CA ILE A 192 0.54 24.13 -18.01
C ILE A 192 -0.63 24.78 -17.28
N THR A 193 -0.43 25.16 -16.03
CA THR A 193 -1.43 25.97 -15.31
C THR A 193 -1.24 27.40 -15.76
N VAL A 194 -2.25 27.94 -16.44
CA VAL A 194 -2.31 29.36 -16.80
C VAL A 194 -3.16 30.03 -15.73
N GLU A 195 -2.55 30.92 -14.94
CA GLU A 195 -3.26 31.84 -14.03
C GLU A 195 -3.71 33.10 -14.77
#